data_AF-A0A370P6Y2-F1
#
_entry.id   AF-A0A370P6Y2-F1
#
_cell.length_a   1.000
_cell.length_b   1.000
_cell.length_c   1.000
_cell.angle_alpha   90.00
_cell.angle_beta   90.00
_cell.angle_gamma   90.00
#
_symmetry.space_group_name_H-M   'P 1'
#
loop_
_entity.id
_entity.type
_entity.pdbx_description
1 polymer ?
#
loop_
_entity_poly.entity_id
_entity_poly.type
_entity_poly.pdbx_seq_one_letter_code
_entity_poly.pdbx_strand_id
1 'polypeptide(L)'
;MATDSLPTSLSHALGSTLLSTRQCVVQLPSDIAVGSVIIGGFTACIMTKYALHHASQHPELQNQVDLRYSEVHFHRPIFASTSITLTLREVHISKEGSTLDVESLQNGKLTTSAHIRITKPSVAGITLPVDWRLSPKPCPVDLTKLETDNDPNWISYHCAFYPTGFRRGQSYAKNFIPRALPTDHL
;
A
#
# COMPACT_ATOMS: atom_id res chain seq x y z
N MET A 1 -19.45 4.20 -29.91
CA MET A 1 -18.44 5.07 -29.24
C MET A 1 -18.47 4.69 -27.78
N ALA A 2 -17.47 3.92 -27.32
CA ALA A 2 -17.35 3.63 -25.89
C ALA A 2 -16.96 4.94 -25.20
N THR A 3 -17.76 5.39 -24.26
CA THR A 3 -17.36 6.47 -23.35
C THR A 3 -16.18 5.95 -22.55
N ASP A 4 -14.97 6.47 -22.82
CA ASP A 4 -13.78 6.18 -22.02
C ASP A 4 -14.03 6.70 -20.60
N SER A 5 -14.50 5.82 -19.72
CA SER A 5 -14.65 6.11 -18.31
C SER A 5 -13.26 6.35 -17.71
N LEU A 6 -13.09 7.46 -17.02
CA LEU A 6 -11.85 7.77 -16.31
C LEU A 6 -11.53 6.66 -15.29
N PRO A 7 -10.24 6.31 -15.14
CA PRO A 7 -9.82 5.31 -14.15
C PRO A 7 -10.24 5.71 -12.74
N THR A 8 -10.73 4.75 -11.95
CA THR A 8 -11.02 4.96 -10.53
C THR A 8 -9.76 5.41 -9.81
N SER A 9 -9.71 6.61 -9.23
CA SER A 9 -8.50 7.09 -8.55
C SER A 9 -8.13 6.23 -7.34
N LEU A 10 -6.84 6.15 -7.01
CA LEU A 10 -6.38 5.37 -5.86
C LEU A 10 -7.02 5.86 -4.55
N SER A 11 -7.13 7.18 -4.38
CA SER A 11 -7.78 7.80 -3.23
C SER A 11 -9.27 7.42 -3.14
N HIS A 12 -9.97 7.38 -4.27
CA HIS A 12 -11.36 6.96 -4.33
C HIS A 12 -11.51 5.47 -3.99
N ALA A 13 -10.69 4.61 -4.59
CA ALA A 13 -10.69 3.17 -4.32
C ALA A 13 -10.40 2.84 -2.85
N LEU A 14 -9.42 3.51 -2.26
CA LEU A 14 -9.11 3.39 -0.83
C LEU A 14 -10.15 4.09 0.04
N GLY A 15 -10.92 5.03 -0.50
CA GLY A 15 -11.93 5.85 0.17
C GLY A 15 -13.20 5.11 0.59
N SER A 16 -13.37 3.86 0.16
CA SER A 16 -14.49 2.99 0.52
C SER A 16 -14.74 2.98 2.03
N THR A 17 -16.00 3.14 2.43
CA THR A 17 -16.41 3.19 3.85
C THR A 17 -16.14 1.84 4.51
N LEU A 18 -15.06 1.76 5.26
CA LEU A 18 -14.76 0.61 6.10
C LEU A 18 -15.68 0.70 7.32
N LEU A 19 -16.44 -0.37 7.58
CA LEU A 19 -17.32 -0.41 8.76
C LEU A 19 -16.47 -0.71 10.00
N SER A 20 -16.79 -0.06 11.13
CA SER A 20 -16.16 -0.29 12.45
C SER A 20 -16.61 -1.61 13.10
N THR A 21 -16.81 -2.65 12.29
CA THR A 21 -17.09 -4.00 12.77
C THR A 21 -15.82 -4.83 12.63
N ARG A 22 -15.69 -5.93 13.38
CA ARG A 22 -14.56 -6.87 13.27
C ARG A 22 -14.50 -7.62 11.94
N GLN A 23 -15.47 -7.39 11.07
CA GLN A 23 -15.53 -7.96 9.74
C GLN A 23 -16.04 -6.92 8.73
N CYS A 24 -15.33 -6.70 7.64
CA CYS A 24 -15.73 -5.74 6.62
C CYS A 24 -15.68 -6.35 5.22
N VAL A 25 -16.73 -6.12 4.41
CA VAL A 25 -16.74 -6.53 3.01
C VAL A 25 -16.23 -5.38 2.16
N VAL A 26 -15.24 -5.65 1.31
CA VAL A 26 -14.60 -4.66 0.44
C VAL A 26 -14.84 -5.04 -1.02
N GLN A 27 -15.41 -4.10 -1.78
CA GLN A 27 -15.51 -4.20 -3.23
C GLN A 27 -14.19 -3.80 -3.88
N LEU A 28 -13.78 -4.55 -4.88
CA LEU A 28 -12.47 -4.41 -5.50
C LEU A 28 -12.59 -3.77 -6.88
N PRO A 29 -11.96 -2.60 -7.11
CA PRO A 29 -12.05 -1.94 -8.41
C PRO A 29 -11.20 -2.68 -9.44
N SER A 30 -11.81 -3.00 -10.58
CA SER A 30 -11.14 -3.65 -11.71
C SER A 30 -9.98 -2.83 -12.26
N ASP A 31 -10.02 -1.52 -12.13
CA ASP A 31 -9.00 -0.62 -12.67
C ASP A 31 -7.65 -0.77 -11.96
N ILE A 32 -7.65 -1.23 -10.70
CA ILE A 32 -6.44 -1.42 -9.87
C ILE A 32 -5.85 -2.83 -10.05
N ALA A 33 -6.42 -3.65 -10.93
CA ALA A 33 -5.89 -4.98 -11.22
C ALA A 33 -4.80 -4.98 -12.31
N VAL A 34 -3.92 -5.97 -12.22
CA VAL A 34 -3.04 -6.44 -13.29
C VAL A 34 -3.67 -7.72 -13.86
N GLY A 35 -4.08 -7.69 -15.13
CA GLY A 35 -4.92 -8.74 -15.69
C GLY A 35 -6.26 -8.83 -14.95
N SER A 36 -6.55 -9.94 -14.27
CA SER A 36 -7.74 -10.09 -13.41
C SER A 36 -7.46 -9.97 -11.92
N VAL A 37 -6.19 -9.80 -11.54
CA VAL A 37 -5.70 -9.91 -10.16
C VAL A 37 -5.43 -8.52 -9.59
N ILE A 38 -5.95 -8.24 -8.40
CA ILE A 38 -5.69 -7.00 -7.66
C ILE A 38 -4.22 -6.88 -7.28
N ILE A 39 -3.66 -5.69 -7.44
CA ILE A 39 -2.29 -5.39 -7.03
C ILE A 39 -2.14 -5.60 -5.51
N GLY A 40 -1.14 -6.39 -5.10
CA GLY A 40 -0.91 -6.71 -3.68
C GLY A 40 -0.68 -5.47 -2.80
N GLY A 41 -0.03 -4.43 -3.33
CA GLY A 41 0.13 -3.15 -2.63
C GLY A 41 -1.21 -2.49 -2.25
N PHE A 42 -2.22 -2.57 -3.14
CA PHE A 42 -3.57 -2.09 -2.82
C PHE A 42 -4.19 -2.90 -1.68
N THR A 43 -4.05 -4.23 -1.71
CA THR A 43 -4.51 -5.12 -0.63
C THR A 43 -3.83 -4.79 0.71
N ALA A 44 -2.52 -4.56 0.72
CA ALA A 44 -1.79 -4.15 1.91
C ALA A 44 -2.31 -2.81 2.47
N CYS A 45 -2.58 -1.84 1.59
CA CYS A 45 -3.13 -0.54 1.97
C CYS A 45 -4.53 -0.65 2.58
N ILE A 46 -5.45 -1.43 1.99
CA ILE A 46 -6.81 -1.57 2.55
C ILE A 46 -6.80 -2.28 3.89
N MET A 47 -5.95 -3.30 4.09
CA MET A 47 -5.84 -4.02 5.37
C MET A 47 -5.29 -3.11 6.46
N THR A 48 -4.25 -2.34 6.13
CA THR A 48 -3.69 -1.33 7.03
C THR A 48 -4.70 -0.25 7.36
N LYS A 49 -5.40 0.30 6.35
CA LYS A 49 -6.43 1.32 6.55
C LYS A 49 -7.57 0.80 7.43
N TYR A 50 -7.97 -0.46 7.26
CA TYR A 50 -8.98 -1.10 8.09
C TYR A 50 -8.55 -1.24 9.54
N ALA A 51 -7.30 -1.66 9.79
CA ALA A 51 -6.74 -1.71 11.14
C ALA A 51 -6.67 -0.33 11.80
N LEU A 52 -6.21 0.70 11.09
CA LEU A 52 -6.14 2.06 11.60
C LEU A 52 -7.53 2.67 11.84
N HIS A 53 -8.48 2.41 10.95
CA HIS A 53 -9.87 2.84 11.13
C HIS A 53 -10.47 2.18 12.38
N HIS A 54 -10.30 0.88 12.56
CA HIS A 54 -10.71 0.17 13.77
C HIS A 54 -10.09 0.81 15.01
N ALA A 55 -8.77 1.01 15.04
CA ALA A 55 -8.08 1.64 16.16
C ALA A 55 -8.61 3.04 16.49
N SER A 56 -8.91 3.86 15.48
CA SER A 56 -9.45 5.22 15.67
C SER A 56 -10.80 5.26 16.39
N GLN A 57 -11.59 4.18 16.31
CA GLN A 57 -12.93 4.11 16.90
C GLN A 57 -12.93 3.40 18.27
N HIS A 58 -11.81 2.80 18.67
CA HIS A 58 -11.70 2.05 19.92
C HIS A 58 -10.95 2.87 20.98
N PRO A 59 -11.59 3.18 22.13
CA PRO A 59 -11.01 4.09 23.14
C PRO A 59 -9.62 3.68 23.66
N GLU A 60 -9.33 2.38 23.69
CA GLU A 60 -8.04 1.84 24.14
C GLU A 60 -6.91 2.04 23.10
N LEU A 61 -7.28 2.17 21.82
CA LEU A 61 -6.36 2.22 20.67
C LEU A 61 -6.26 3.61 20.04
N GLN A 62 -7.23 4.51 20.31
CA GLN A 62 -7.37 5.82 19.64
C GLN A 62 -6.12 6.70 19.72
N ASN A 63 -5.26 6.48 20.72
CA ASN A 63 -4.04 7.25 20.94
C ASN A 63 -2.81 6.66 20.22
N GLN A 64 -2.97 5.58 19.45
CA GLN A 64 -1.91 4.81 18.82
C GLN A 64 -2.13 4.62 17.31
N VAL A 65 -2.78 5.58 16.65
CA VAL A 65 -3.21 5.44 15.25
C VAL A 65 -2.08 5.62 14.22
N ASP A 66 -0.82 5.64 14.65
CA ASP A 66 0.33 5.71 13.75
C ASP A 66 0.85 4.31 13.42
N LEU A 67 1.12 4.05 12.14
CA LEU A 67 1.68 2.80 11.68
C LEU A 67 3.17 2.69 12.03
N ARG A 68 3.57 1.65 12.78
CA ARG A 68 4.98 1.34 13.05
C ARG A 68 5.57 0.41 11.99
N TYR A 69 4.86 -0.69 11.69
CA TYR A 69 5.17 -1.59 10.59
C TYR A 69 3.93 -2.39 10.18
N SER A 70 3.94 -2.90 8.95
CA SER A 70 2.95 -3.84 8.42
C SER A 70 3.69 -4.94 7.69
N GLU A 71 3.47 -6.18 8.12
CA GLU A 71 3.95 -7.38 7.45
C GLU A 71 2.78 -8.05 6.77
N VAL A 72 2.82 -8.19 5.44
CA VAL A 72 1.70 -8.70 4.65
C VAL A 72 2.11 -9.94 3.86
N HIS A 73 1.41 -11.05 4.07
CA HIS A 73 1.64 -12.32 3.41
C HIS A 73 0.53 -12.60 2.40
N PHE A 74 0.90 -12.78 1.14
CA PHE A 74 -0.03 -13.08 0.05
C PHE A 74 -0.06 -14.58 -0.22
N HIS A 75 -1.14 -15.23 0.23
CA HIS A 75 -1.31 -16.68 0.10
C HIS A 75 -1.90 -17.07 -1.25
N ARG A 76 -2.80 -16.24 -1.79
CA ARG A 76 -3.53 -16.50 -3.04
C ARG A 76 -3.79 -15.20 -3.81
N PRO A 77 -3.87 -15.24 -5.15
CA PRO A 77 -4.33 -14.12 -5.94
C PRO A 77 -5.75 -13.70 -5.53
N ILE A 78 -5.98 -12.39 -5.50
CA ILE A 78 -7.30 -11.79 -5.25
C ILE A 78 -7.84 -11.31 -6.59
N PHE A 79 -9.02 -11.79 -6.99
CA PHE A 79 -9.64 -11.40 -8.26
C PHE A 79 -10.55 -10.19 -8.08
N ALA A 80 -10.46 -9.22 -9.00
CA ALA A 80 -11.27 -8.00 -8.94
C ALA A 80 -12.77 -8.25 -9.16
N SER A 81 -13.15 -9.39 -9.74
CA SER A 81 -14.54 -9.75 -10.04
C SER A 81 -15.38 -10.06 -8.80
N THR A 82 -14.76 -10.21 -7.64
CA THR A 82 -15.42 -10.70 -6.43
C THR A 82 -14.94 -9.92 -5.23
N SER A 83 -15.84 -9.54 -4.33
CA SER A 83 -15.46 -8.87 -3.08
C SER A 83 -14.57 -9.76 -2.21
N ILE A 84 -13.87 -9.12 -1.28
CA ILE A 84 -13.19 -9.80 -0.19
C ILE A 84 -13.84 -9.47 1.13
N THR A 85 -13.71 -10.38 2.07
CA THR A 85 -14.10 -10.17 3.46
C THR A 85 -12.84 -10.02 4.27
N LEU A 86 -12.66 -8.86 4.89
CA LEU A 86 -11.62 -8.59 5.87
C LEU A 86 -12.11 -8.97 7.26
N THR A 87 -11.27 -9.63 8.05
CA THR A 87 -11.53 -9.91 9.47
C THR A 87 -10.36 -9.42 10.30
N LEU A 88 -10.65 -8.72 11.39
CA LEU A 88 -9.64 -8.14 12.28
C LEU A 88 -9.65 -8.83 13.64
N ARG A 89 -8.46 -9.11 14.16
CA ARG A 89 -8.20 -9.60 15.50
C ARG A 89 -7.18 -8.72 16.20
N GLU A 90 -7.53 -8.27 17.40
CA GLU A 90 -6.59 -7.62 18.32
C GLU A 90 -5.74 -8.71 18.98
N VAL A 91 -4.43 -8.73 18.67
CA VAL A 91 -3.50 -9.75 19.21
C VAL A 91 -2.93 -9.31 20.54
N HIS A 92 -2.53 -8.04 20.63
CA HIS A 92 -1.93 -7.48 21.82
C HIS A 92 -2.22 -5.99 21.90
N ILE A 93 -2.75 -5.54 23.04
CA ILE A 93 -3.03 -4.14 23.32
C ILE A 93 -2.12 -3.71 24.48
N SER A 94 -1.37 -2.63 24.28
CA SER A 94 -0.52 -2.06 25.33
C SER A 94 -0.57 -0.54 25.29
N LYS A 95 0.05 0.13 26.27
CA LYS A 95 0.10 1.60 26.32
C LYS A 95 0.99 2.22 25.23
N GLU A 96 2.04 1.53 24.82
CA GLU A 96 3.04 2.07 23.89
C GLU A 96 2.76 1.70 22.44
N GLY A 97 2.19 0.51 22.21
CA GLY A 97 1.72 0.12 20.89
C GLY A 97 0.87 -1.14 20.92
N SER A 98 0.08 -1.32 19.88
CA SER A 98 -0.85 -2.43 19.75
C SER A 98 -0.61 -3.19 18.46
N THR A 99 -0.92 -4.48 18.49
CA THR A 99 -0.75 -5.40 17.37
C THR A 99 -2.11 -5.93 16.94
N LEU A 100 -2.38 -5.79 15.65
CA LEU A 100 -3.62 -6.16 14.99
C LEU A 100 -3.30 -7.14 13.86
N ASP A 101 -4.01 -8.25 13.81
CA ASP A 101 -4.01 -9.15 12.67
C ASP A 101 -5.23 -8.85 11.80
N VAL A 102 -5.02 -8.73 10.50
CA VAL A 102 -6.09 -8.64 9.52
C VAL A 102 -5.94 -9.81 8.55
N GLU A 103 -7.02 -10.53 8.31
CA GLU A 103 -7.08 -11.58 7.31
C GLU A 103 -8.07 -11.16 6.22
N SER A 104 -7.78 -11.55 4.98
CA SER A 104 -8.70 -11.39 3.85
C SER A 104 -9.12 -12.76 3.34
N LEU A 105 -10.42 -12.92 3.10
CA LEU A 105 -11.01 -14.11 2.52
C LEU A 105 -11.71 -13.76 1.20
N GLN A 106 -11.51 -14.59 0.18
CA GLN A 106 -12.28 -14.54 -1.06
C GLN A 106 -12.89 -15.92 -1.32
N ASN A 107 -14.20 -15.99 -1.53
CA ASN A 107 -14.92 -17.25 -1.74
C ASN A 107 -14.62 -18.32 -0.65
N GLY A 108 -14.56 -17.87 0.61
CA GLY A 108 -14.29 -18.74 1.76
C GLY A 108 -12.83 -19.21 1.90
N LYS A 109 -11.91 -18.73 1.06
CA LYS A 109 -10.49 -19.09 1.11
C LYS A 109 -9.65 -17.90 1.60
N LEU A 110 -8.73 -18.15 2.52
CA LEU A 110 -7.74 -17.16 2.97
C LEU A 110 -6.88 -16.70 1.77
N THR A 111 -6.87 -15.41 1.49
CA THR A 111 -6.09 -14.82 0.39
C THR A 111 -4.88 -14.06 0.88
N THR A 112 -4.99 -13.31 1.97
CA THR A 112 -3.91 -12.48 2.51
C THR A 112 -4.03 -12.38 4.02
N SER A 113 -2.90 -12.37 4.72
CA SER A 113 -2.84 -12.04 6.15
C SER A 113 -1.89 -10.87 6.35
N ALA A 114 -2.22 -9.95 7.25
CA ALA A 114 -1.40 -8.81 7.61
C ALA A 114 -1.23 -8.75 9.12
N HIS A 115 0.01 -8.66 9.56
CA HIS A 115 0.40 -8.42 10.93
C HIS A 115 0.82 -6.94 11.06
N ILE A 116 0.02 -6.17 11.79
CA ILE A 116 0.10 -4.71 11.80
C ILE A 116 0.42 -4.24 13.21
N ARG A 117 1.49 -3.47 13.35
CA ARG A 117 1.85 -2.81 14.60
C ARG A 117 1.55 -1.33 14.49
N ILE A 118 0.71 -0.85 15.41
CA ILE A 118 0.37 0.55 15.56
C ILE A 118 0.99 1.09 16.85
N THR A 119 1.32 2.37 16.89
CA THR A 119 2.08 2.97 17.99
C THR A 119 1.70 4.43 18.20
N LYS A 120 2.20 5.01 19.28
CA LYS A 120 2.26 6.46 19.47
C LYS A 120 3.70 6.93 19.24
N PRO A 121 4.01 7.73 18.21
CA PRO A 121 5.36 8.14 17.86
C PRO A 121 5.95 9.14 18.87
N SER A 122 5.14 9.69 19.78
CA SER A 122 5.56 10.65 20.79
C SER A 122 6.37 10.05 21.94
N VAL A 123 6.83 8.79 21.85
CA VAL A 123 7.70 8.20 22.87
C VAL A 123 9.10 8.79 22.71
N ALA A 124 9.55 9.54 23.71
CA ALA A 124 10.88 10.14 23.72
C ALA A 124 11.96 9.06 23.68
N GLY A 125 12.94 9.22 22.79
CA GLY A 125 14.05 8.30 22.62
C GLY A 125 15.30 9.02 22.10
N ILE A 126 16.46 8.38 22.26
CA ILE A 126 17.71 8.90 21.73
C ILE A 126 17.76 8.61 20.24
N THR A 127 17.81 9.66 19.42
CA THR A 127 18.14 9.51 18.00
C THR A 127 19.66 9.60 17.86
N LEU A 128 20.29 8.46 17.57
CA LEU A 128 21.72 8.40 17.29
C LEU A 128 21.94 8.55 15.79
N PRO A 129 22.64 9.59 15.32
CA PRO A 129 23.04 9.67 13.92
C PRO A 129 24.00 8.52 13.65
N VAL A 130 23.56 7.59 12.82
CA VAL A 130 24.38 6.49 12.35
C VAL A 130 24.79 6.82 10.92
N ASP A 131 26.09 6.78 10.61
CA ASP A 131 26.63 7.14 9.28
C ASP A 131 26.42 6.00 8.24
N TRP A 132 25.23 5.36 8.27
CA TRP A 132 24.88 4.36 7.26
C TRP A 132 24.74 5.05 5.91
N ARG A 133 25.54 4.59 4.95
CA ARG A 133 25.50 5.04 3.57
C ARG A 133 25.36 3.85 2.65
N LEU A 134 24.56 4.01 1.61
CA LEU A 134 24.49 3.04 0.53
C LEU A 134 25.81 3.04 -0.23
N SER A 135 26.39 1.86 -0.41
CA SER A 135 27.56 1.61 -1.25
C SER A 135 27.20 0.56 -2.30
N PRO A 136 27.28 0.88 -3.61
CA PRO A 136 27.75 2.16 -4.15
C PRO A 136 26.74 3.29 -3.93
N LYS A 137 27.24 4.53 -4.06
CA LYS A 137 26.40 5.72 -3.89
C LYS A 137 25.27 5.67 -4.94
N PRO A 138 23.99 5.85 -4.55
CA PRO A 138 22.89 5.86 -5.50
C PRO A 138 23.04 7.05 -6.47
N CYS A 139 22.49 6.88 -7.68
CA CYS A 139 22.44 7.95 -8.66
C CYS A 139 21.73 9.18 -8.05
N PRO A 140 22.34 10.38 -8.06
CA PRO A 140 21.71 11.58 -7.54
C PRO A 140 20.37 11.83 -8.23
N VAL A 141 19.37 12.25 -7.46
CA VAL A 141 18.02 12.52 -7.96
C VAL A 141 17.59 13.92 -7.52
N ASP A 142 17.07 14.69 -8.47
CA ASP A 142 16.46 15.99 -8.21
C ASP A 142 14.94 15.88 -8.41
N LEU A 143 14.20 15.79 -7.30
CA LEU A 143 12.75 15.58 -7.33
C LEU A 143 12.01 16.67 -8.11
N THR A 144 12.53 17.89 -8.13
CA THR A 144 11.92 19.01 -8.88
C THR A 144 12.06 18.83 -10.40
N LYS A 145 13.14 18.19 -10.85
CA LYS A 145 13.39 17.87 -12.26
C LYS A 145 12.67 16.62 -12.74
N LEU A 146 12.37 15.68 -11.83
CA LEU A 146 11.55 14.52 -12.14
C LEU A 146 10.12 14.91 -12.56
N GLU A 147 9.53 15.92 -11.91
CA GLU A 147 8.18 16.37 -12.21
C GLU A 147 8.05 16.86 -13.66
N THR A 148 9.06 17.56 -14.15
CA THR A 148 9.12 18.14 -15.51
C THR A 148 9.86 17.26 -16.53
N ASP A 149 10.23 16.03 -16.17
CA ASP A 149 11.02 15.09 -17.01
C ASP A 149 12.34 15.67 -17.55
N ASN A 150 12.94 16.62 -16.83
CA ASN A 150 14.16 17.32 -17.20
C ASN A 150 15.41 16.83 -16.46
N ASP A 151 15.29 15.78 -15.63
CA ASP A 151 16.46 15.22 -14.95
C ASP A 151 17.38 14.50 -15.96
N PRO A 152 18.68 14.84 -16.01
CA PRO A 152 19.60 14.24 -16.99
C PRO A 152 19.92 12.77 -16.69
N ASN A 153 19.74 12.32 -15.45
CA ASN A 153 20.13 10.98 -14.99
C ASN A 153 18.95 10.02 -14.86
N TRP A 154 17.73 10.53 -14.84
CA TRP A 154 16.51 9.72 -14.69
C TRP A 154 15.61 9.88 -15.91
N ILE A 155 14.84 8.84 -16.22
CA ILE A 155 13.79 8.87 -17.23
C ILE A 155 12.49 8.42 -16.60
N SER A 156 11.39 9.08 -16.94
CA SER A 156 10.08 8.60 -16.52
C SER A 156 9.59 7.47 -17.40
N TYR A 157 8.92 6.53 -16.75
CA TYR A 157 8.15 5.47 -17.38
C TYR A 157 6.75 5.51 -16.78
N HIS A 158 5.81 6.00 -17.57
CA HIS A 158 4.40 6.08 -17.22
C HIS A 158 3.59 5.29 -18.24
N CYS A 159 2.98 4.19 -17.79
CA CYS A 159 2.16 3.37 -18.68
C CYS A 159 0.84 4.10 -18.96
N ALA A 160 0.42 4.17 -20.22
CA ALA A 160 -0.91 4.67 -20.56
C ALA A 160 -1.99 3.76 -19.96
N PHE A 161 -3.09 4.36 -19.50
CA PHE A 161 -4.22 3.60 -18.99
C PHE A 161 -5.04 3.04 -20.16
N TYR A 162 -5.28 1.74 -20.13
CA TYR A 162 -6.21 1.05 -21.02
C TYR A 162 -7.17 0.23 -20.16
N PRO A 163 -8.50 0.44 -20.20
CA PRO A 163 -9.44 -0.25 -19.32
C PRO A 163 -9.36 -1.78 -19.38
N THR A 164 -9.12 -2.32 -20.58
CA THR A 164 -8.93 -3.77 -20.81
C THR A 164 -7.46 -4.19 -20.82
N GLY A 165 -6.55 -3.26 -20.55
CA GLY A 165 -5.11 -3.48 -20.57
C GLY A 165 -4.64 -4.36 -19.43
N PHE A 166 -3.68 -5.24 -19.72
CA PHE A 166 -3.06 -6.12 -18.72
C PHE A 166 -2.35 -5.32 -17.61
N ARG A 167 -1.68 -4.22 -17.96
CA ARG A 167 -0.86 -3.38 -17.05
C ARG A 167 -1.59 -2.15 -16.51
N ARG A 168 -2.92 -2.09 -16.62
CA ARG A 168 -3.70 -0.88 -16.26
C ARG A 168 -3.47 -0.40 -14.83
N GLY A 169 -3.31 -1.30 -13.85
CA GLY A 169 -2.96 -0.88 -12.50
C GLY A 169 -1.60 -0.18 -12.38
N GLN A 170 -0.67 -0.34 -13.32
CA GLN A 170 0.62 0.37 -13.35
C GLN A 170 0.50 1.81 -13.88
N SER A 171 -0.59 2.18 -14.57
CA SER A 171 -0.77 3.55 -15.06
C SER A 171 -1.06 4.54 -13.93
N TYR A 172 -1.31 4.06 -12.71
CA TYR A 172 -1.54 4.91 -11.54
C TYR A 172 -0.25 5.49 -10.96
N ALA A 173 0.91 4.95 -11.34
CA ALA A 173 2.21 5.40 -10.87
C ALA A 173 3.11 5.78 -12.03
N LYS A 174 3.65 7.01 -11.99
CA LYS A 174 4.77 7.42 -12.81
C LYS A 174 6.05 6.89 -12.14
N ASN A 175 6.72 5.95 -12.81
CA ASN A 175 7.96 5.39 -12.32
C ASN A 175 9.13 6.19 -12.88
N PHE A 176 10.25 6.23 -12.17
CA PHE A 176 11.49 6.85 -12.64
C PHE A 176 12.60 5.82 -12.60
N ILE A 177 13.31 5.69 -13.72
CA ILE A 177 14.35 4.69 -13.93
C ILE A 177 15.69 5.43 -14.14
N PRO A 178 16.78 5.03 -13.48
CA PRO A 178 18.10 5.58 -13.76
C PRO A 178 18.50 5.29 -15.22
N ARG A 179 19.05 6.28 -15.92
CA ARG A 179 19.57 6.14 -17.29
C ARG A 179 20.91 5.43 -17.32
N ALA A 180 21.68 5.51 -16.23
CA ALA A 180 22.96 4.84 -16.06
C ALA A 180 22.85 3.82 -14.92
N LEU A 181 23.43 2.63 -15.14
CA LEU A 181 23.64 1.67 -14.06
C LEU A 181 24.71 2.22 -13.10
N PRO A 182 24.64 1.90 -11.79
CA PRO A 182 25.74 2.17 -10.87
C PRO A 182 27.02 1.51 -11.44
N THR A 183 28.05 2.30 -11.69
CA THR A 183 29.29 1.85 -12.35
C THR A 183 30.25 1.08 -11.44
N ASP A 184 29.93 0.94 -10.16
CA ASP A 184 30.83 0.33 -9.19
C ASP A 184 30.56 -1.17 -9.05
N HIS A 185 30.98 -1.94 -10.07
CA HIS A 185 31.41 -3.33 -9.92
C HIS A 185 32.45 -3.69 -11.00
N LEU A 186 33.71 -3.33 -10.72
CA LEU A 186 34.90 -4.19 -10.79
C LEU A 186 35.91 -3.73 -9.74
#